data_AF-A0A815P560-F1
#
_entry.id   AF-A0A815P560-F1
#
_cell.length_a   1.000
_cell.length_b   1.000
_cell.length_c   1.000
_cell.angle_alpha   90.00
_cell.angle_beta   90.00
_cell.angle_gamma   90.00
#
_symmetry.space_group_name_H-M   'P 1'
#
loop_
_entity.id
_entity.type
_entity.pdbx_description
1 polymer ?
#
loop_
_entity_poly.entity_id
_entity_poly.type
_entity_poly.pdbx_seq_one_letter_code
_entity_poly.pdbx_strand_id
1 'polypeptide(L)'
;MLQANQFHNQYMTSWKIEFSNLDENYILRNSPVSLNNGTCFCPSGKSNCTKIPIYYDSIGSSNIFPGIVVGCSIMSGILQSTFECFYDDICINDVNRGFSSSFTKLDLSAMQFPLTTPIGSILDEYSVLSVNFSANYSAYFEMCAPSICQYHYMEQHNIVYIFTTLLGLYGGLTAGLHIL
;
A
#
# COMPACT_ATOMS: atom_id res chain seq x y z
N MET A 1 -13.54 7.55 10.73
CA MET A 1 -12.41 6.88 11.41
C MET A 1 -11.80 5.90 10.43
N LEU A 2 -10.58 6.14 9.93
CA LEU A 2 -9.87 5.17 9.10
C LEU A 2 -9.28 4.09 10.01
N GLN A 3 -9.60 2.82 9.73
CA GLN A 3 -8.99 1.69 10.44
C GLN A 3 -7.53 1.51 9.96
N ALA A 4 -6.64 1.01 10.81
CA ALA A 4 -5.21 0.85 10.48
C ALA A 4 -4.96 0.05 9.18
N ASN A 5 -5.80 -0.94 8.89
CA ASN A 5 -5.74 -1.71 7.65
C ASN A 5 -6.14 -0.92 6.41
N GLN A 6 -7.02 0.08 6.57
CA GLN A 6 -7.41 0.98 5.48
C GLN A 6 -6.26 1.93 5.12
N PHE A 7 -5.49 2.42 6.10
CA PHE A 7 -4.27 3.21 5.88
C PHE A 7 -3.17 2.37 5.22
N HIS A 8 -2.96 1.14 5.69
CA HIS A 8 -1.95 0.24 5.14
C HIS A 8 -2.23 -0.15 3.67
N ASN A 9 -3.51 -0.36 3.33
CA ASN A 9 -3.97 -0.61 1.97
C ASN A 9 -3.88 0.62 1.08
N GLN A 10 -4.12 1.83 1.61
CA GLN A 10 -4.02 3.08 0.83
C GLN A 10 -2.61 3.28 0.24
N TYR A 11 -1.58 2.91 0.99
CA TYR A 11 -0.18 3.01 0.54
C TYR A 11 0.36 1.70 -0.03
N MET A 12 -0.47 0.66 -0.20
CA MET A 12 -0.10 -0.62 -0.81
C MET A 12 1.16 -1.27 -0.19
N THR A 13 1.37 -1.06 1.11
CA THR A 13 2.62 -1.50 1.78
C THR A 13 2.70 -3.01 2.04
N SER A 14 1.56 -3.72 2.00
CA SER A 14 1.49 -5.19 2.04
C SER A 14 1.33 -5.87 0.68
N TRP A 15 0.59 -5.24 -0.23
CA TRP A 15 0.12 -5.84 -1.48
C TRP A 15 0.33 -4.86 -2.62
N LYS A 16 0.99 -5.30 -3.71
CA LYS A 16 1.20 -4.51 -4.93
C LYS A 16 0.35 -5.06 -6.06
N ILE A 17 -0.14 -4.15 -6.91
CA ILE A 17 -0.86 -4.49 -8.13
C ILE A 17 0.13 -4.46 -9.29
N GLU A 18 0.30 -5.60 -9.94
CA GLU A 18 1.12 -5.76 -11.13
C GLU A 18 0.21 -5.85 -12.35
N PHE A 19 0.56 -5.09 -13.38
CA PHE A 19 -0.10 -5.12 -14.67
C PHE A 19 0.72 -6.00 -15.61
N SER A 20 0.15 -7.08 -16.13
CA SER A 20 0.77 -7.83 -17.22
C SER A 20 0.45 -7.15 -18.55
N ASN A 21 1.47 -6.80 -19.32
CA ASN A 21 1.32 -6.15 -20.60
C ASN A 21 1.24 -7.20 -21.71
N LEU A 22 0.08 -7.37 -22.35
CA LEU A 22 -0.09 -8.07 -23.63
C LEU A 22 -1.36 -7.53 -24.31
N ASP A 23 -1.15 -6.46 -25.08
CA ASP A 23 -1.91 -5.84 -26.18
C ASP A 23 -3.45 -5.87 -26.28
N GLU A 24 -4.19 -6.79 -25.65
CA GLU A 24 -5.67 -6.83 -25.69
C GLU A 24 -6.35 -7.28 -24.38
N ASN A 25 -5.64 -7.82 -23.39
CA ASN A 25 -6.23 -8.24 -22.10
C ASN A 25 -5.37 -7.82 -20.91
N TYR A 26 -5.87 -6.88 -20.10
CA TYR A 26 -5.22 -6.51 -18.83
C TYR A 26 -5.58 -7.52 -17.74
N ILE A 27 -4.59 -8.26 -17.25
CA ILE A 27 -4.76 -9.05 -16.02
C ILE A 27 -4.20 -8.21 -14.87
N LEU A 28 -5.08 -7.86 -13.93
CA LEU A 28 -4.68 -7.26 -12.66
C LEU A 28 -4.22 -8.38 -11.74
N ARG A 29 -2.90 -8.46 -11.49
CA ARG A 29 -2.35 -9.43 -10.55
C ARG A 29 -2.05 -8.74 -9.23
N ASN A 30 -2.69 -9.19 -8.16
CA ASN A 30 -2.26 -8.81 -6.81
C ASN A 30 -1.10 -9.72 -6.38
N SER A 31 0.01 -9.13 -5.97
CA SER A 31 1.23 -9.82 -5.54
C SER A 31 1.67 -9.29 -4.18
N PRO A 32 2.06 -10.16 -3.22
CA PRO A 32 2.53 -9.71 -1.92
C PRO A 32 3.83 -8.90 -2.08
N VAL A 33 3.94 -7.79 -1.36
CA VAL A 33 5.19 -7.03 -1.30
C VAL A 33 6.23 -7.89 -0.58
N SER A 34 7.36 -8.11 -1.24
CA SER A 34 8.49 -8.83 -0.68
C SER A 34 9.71 -7.91 -0.53
N LEU A 35 10.35 -8.00 0.63
CA LEU A 35 11.57 -7.29 1.00
C LEU A 35 12.72 -8.29 1.13
N ASN A 36 13.97 -7.77 1.16
CA ASN A 36 15.19 -8.57 1.33
C ASN A 36 15.28 -9.76 0.37
N ASN A 37 15.15 -9.47 -0.93
CA ASN A 37 15.23 -10.46 -2.01
C ASN A 37 14.27 -11.65 -1.84
N GLY A 38 13.07 -11.42 -1.30
CA GLY A 38 12.04 -12.46 -1.17
C GLY A 38 12.08 -13.25 0.14
N THR A 39 12.97 -12.91 1.07
CA THR A 39 13.04 -13.57 2.38
C THR A 39 11.98 -13.07 3.37
N CYS A 40 11.41 -11.88 3.11
CA CYS A 40 10.29 -11.38 3.89
C CYS A 40 9.12 -10.92 3.04
N PHE A 41 7.92 -11.35 3.42
CA PHE A 41 6.65 -10.97 2.80
C PHE A 41 5.84 -10.12 3.77
N CYS A 42 5.46 -8.92 3.37
CA CYS A 42 4.77 -7.98 4.25
C CYS A 42 3.40 -8.47 4.77
N PRO A 43 2.60 -9.24 4.01
CA PRO A 43 1.37 -9.84 4.55
C PRO A 43 1.59 -10.85 5.68
N SER A 44 2.80 -11.40 5.83
CA SER A 44 3.09 -12.39 6.87
C SER A 44 3.33 -11.80 8.27
N GLY A 45 3.17 -10.48 8.43
CA GLY A 45 3.11 -9.82 9.74
C GLY A 45 4.45 -9.67 10.47
N LYS A 46 5.58 -9.89 9.79
CA LYS A 46 6.90 -9.71 10.39
C LYS A 46 7.27 -8.23 10.50
N SER A 47 7.38 -7.72 11.73
CA SER A 47 7.67 -6.31 12.04
C SER A 47 9.08 -5.85 11.65
N ASN A 48 10.07 -6.77 11.65
CA ASN A 48 11.49 -6.45 11.43
C ASN A 48 11.88 -6.50 9.95
N CYS A 49 10.90 -6.51 9.06
CA CYS A 49 11.15 -6.57 7.64
C CYS A 49 11.31 -5.18 7.07
N THR A 50 12.57 -4.85 6.83
CA THR A 50 12.99 -3.56 6.31
C THR A 50 14.04 -3.71 5.21
N LYS A 51 14.12 -2.68 4.37
CA LYS A 51 15.06 -2.56 3.26
C LYS A 51 15.46 -1.09 3.09
N ILE A 52 16.69 -0.86 2.64
CA ILE A 52 17.17 0.47 2.22
C ILE A 52 16.60 0.79 0.83
N PRO A 53 15.91 1.93 0.66
CA PRO A 53 15.38 2.34 -0.65
C PRO A 53 16.54 2.70 -1.59
N ILE A 54 16.40 2.27 -2.85
CA ILE A 54 17.33 2.60 -3.93
C ILE A 54 16.57 3.49 -4.92
N TYR A 55 17.18 4.61 -5.30
CA TYR A 55 16.69 5.47 -6.37
C TYR A 55 17.72 5.57 -7.49
N TYR A 56 17.27 5.95 -8.67
CA TYR A 56 18.13 6.15 -9.83
C TYR A 56 18.18 7.65 -10.15
N ASP A 57 19.39 8.18 -10.33
CA ASP A 57 19.56 9.56 -10.75
C ASP A 57 19.24 9.75 -12.24
N SER A 58 19.38 10.99 -12.75
CA SER A 58 19.18 11.31 -14.17
C SER A 58 20.16 10.61 -15.12
N ILE A 59 21.25 10.05 -14.60
CA ILE A 59 22.32 9.37 -15.34
C ILE A 59 22.12 7.83 -15.26
N GLY A 60 21.14 7.35 -14.48
CA GLY A 60 20.85 5.94 -14.25
C GLY A 60 21.72 5.29 -13.17
N SER A 61 22.47 6.07 -12.38
CA SER A 61 23.26 5.54 -11.27
C SER A 61 22.36 5.23 -10.06
N SER A 62 22.58 4.08 -9.42
CA SER A 62 21.82 3.66 -8.25
C SER A 62 22.37 4.30 -6.98
N ASN A 63 21.54 5.07 -6.29
CA ASN A 63 21.87 5.76 -5.05
C ASN A 63 20.92 5.33 -3.92
N ILE A 64 21.33 5.59 -2.69
CA ILE A 64 20.53 5.32 -1.49
C ILE A 64 20.27 6.62 -0.75
N PHE A 65 19.12 6.70 -0.08
CA PHE A 65 18.86 7.79 0.85
C PHE A 65 19.51 7.47 2.20
N PRO A 66 20.55 8.20 2.64
CA PRO A 66 21.21 7.95 3.91
C PRO A 66 20.21 8.03 5.07
N GLY A 67 20.22 7.01 5.92
CA GLY A 67 19.33 6.95 7.08
C GLY A 67 17.87 6.59 6.79
N ILE A 68 17.40 6.57 5.55
CA ILE A 68 16.00 6.22 5.26
C ILE A 68 15.85 4.70 5.12
N VAL A 69 14.86 4.14 5.80
CA VAL A 69 14.53 2.71 5.78
C VAL A 69 13.05 2.52 5.45
N VAL A 70 12.76 1.62 4.51
CA VAL A 70 11.39 1.24 4.16
C VAL A 70 11.07 -0.10 4.78
N GLY A 71 9.96 -0.16 5.51
CA GLY A 71 9.45 -1.40 6.11
C GLY A 71 8.11 -1.82 5.53
N CYS A 72 7.65 -2.99 5.95
CA CYS A 72 6.32 -3.48 5.60
C CYS A 72 5.21 -2.56 6.09
N SER A 73 5.42 -1.79 7.15
CA SER A 73 4.58 -0.66 7.52
C SER A 73 5.37 0.65 7.50
N ILE A 74 4.70 1.76 7.22
CA ILE A 74 5.31 3.10 7.29
C ILE A 74 5.94 3.32 8.67
N MET A 75 5.25 2.93 9.74
CA MET A 75 5.76 3.07 11.11
C MET A 75 7.03 2.26 11.34
N SER A 76 7.06 0.98 10.93
CA SER A 76 8.27 0.15 11.07
C SER A 76 9.46 0.70 10.29
N GLY A 77 9.22 1.34 9.15
CA GLY A 77 10.26 2.02 8.38
C GLY A 77 10.78 3.27 9.10
N ILE A 78 9.87 4.14 9.57
CA ILE A 78 10.22 5.37 10.29
C ILE A 78 11.02 5.05 11.55
N LEU A 79 10.57 4.11 12.38
CA LEU A 79 11.25 3.77 13.64
C LEU A 79 12.67 3.25 13.44
N GLN A 80 12.94 2.59 12.31
CA GLN A 80 14.28 2.08 11.95
C GLN A 80 15.10 3.07 11.12
N SER A 81 14.48 4.16 10.64
CA SER A 81 15.19 5.23 9.93
C SER A 81 15.93 6.14 10.92
N THR A 82 16.86 6.91 10.42
CA THR A 82 17.61 7.94 11.12
C THR A 82 17.33 9.30 10.48
N PHE A 83 17.81 10.39 11.09
CA PHE A 83 17.60 11.73 10.55
C PHE A 83 18.64 12.18 9.53
N GLU A 84 19.62 11.34 9.17
CA GLU A 84 20.76 11.70 8.31
C GLU A 84 20.36 12.47 7.03
N CYS A 85 19.40 11.96 6.25
CA CYS A 85 18.94 12.63 5.03
C CYS A 85 18.33 14.02 5.28
N PHE A 86 17.66 14.23 6.42
CA PHE A 86 16.93 15.48 6.68
C PHE A 86 17.85 16.67 6.99
N TYR A 87 19.12 16.40 7.26
CA TYR A 87 20.16 17.38 7.54
C TYR A 87 21.17 17.53 6.38
N ASP A 88 21.03 16.74 5.31
CA ASP A 88 21.91 16.78 4.15
C ASP A 88 21.25 17.49 2.96
N ASP A 89 21.95 18.50 2.42
CA ASP A 89 21.46 19.32 1.31
C ASP A 89 21.21 18.49 0.03
N ILE A 90 22.11 17.55 -0.26
CA ILE A 90 22.06 16.73 -1.47
C ILE A 90 20.87 15.79 -1.36
N CYS A 91 20.72 15.14 -0.21
CA CYS A 91 19.63 14.21 0.05
C CYS A 91 18.25 14.89 -0.03
N ILE A 92 18.08 16.04 0.61
CA ILE A 92 16.81 16.81 0.54
C ILE A 92 16.50 17.24 -0.89
N ASN A 93 17.51 17.67 -1.65
CA ASN A 93 17.30 18.04 -3.05
C ASN A 93 16.87 16.84 -3.90
N ASP A 94 17.42 15.65 -3.63
CA ASP A 94 17.00 14.41 -4.29
C ASP A 94 15.59 13.98 -3.89
N VAL A 95 15.21 14.15 -2.61
CA VAL A 95 13.83 13.98 -2.17
C VAL A 95 12.90 14.94 -2.92
N ASN A 96 13.26 16.21 -3.03
CA ASN A 96 12.46 17.23 -3.73
C ASN A 96 12.22 16.92 -5.20
N ARG A 97 13.08 16.14 -5.87
CA ARG A 97 12.84 15.68 -7.24
C ARG A 97 11.65 14.71 -7.35
N GLY A 98 11.39 13.95 -6.29
CA GLY A 98 10.32 12.95 -6.23
C GLY A 98 8.97 13.50 -5.78
N PHE A 99 8.91 14.73 -5.26
CA PHE A 99 7.69 15.34 -4.72
C PHE A 99 7.38 16.68 -5.40
N SER A 100 6.10 17.02 -5.48
CA SER A 100 5.67 18.31 -6.06
C SER A 100 5.92 19.51 -5.12
N SER A 101 6.25 19.26 -3.86
CA SER A 101 6.54 20.26 -2.84
C SER A 101 8.04 20.32 -2.52
N SER A 102 8.53 21.52 -2.25
CA SER A 102 9.93 21.74 -1.82
C SER A 102 10.05 21.62 -0.31
N PHE A 103 10.83 20.66 0.15
CA PHE A 103 11.29 20.50 1.52
C PHE A 103 12.61 21.25 1.71
N THR A 104 12.76 21.88 2.86
CA THR A 104 14.01 22.50 3.30
C THR A 104 14.70 21.61 4.33
N LYS A 105 16.03 21.58 4.32
CA LYS A 105 16.80 20.85 5.32
C LYS A 105 16.54 21.39 6.73
N LEU A 106 16.69 20.51 7.72
CA LEU A 106 16.64 20.87 9.13
C LEU A 106 17.96 21.51 9.57
N ASP A 107 17.89 22.37 10.60
CA ASP A 107 19.07 23.01 11.19
C ASP A 107 19.64 22.16 12.33
N LEU A 108 20.93 21.84 12.23
CA LEU A 108 21.69 21.04 13.20
C LEU A 108 21.80 21.70 14.58
N SER A 109 21.56 23.01 14.66
CA SER A 109 21.74 23.81 15.88
C SER A 109 20.93 23.34 17.09
N ALA A 110 19.83 22.59 16.89
CA ALA A 110 18.96 22.09 17.95
C ALA A 110 19.06 20.56 18.20
N MET A 111 19.99 19.87 17.53
CA MET A 111 20.07 18.40 17.58
C MET A 111 20.72 17.92 18.89
N GLN A 112 19.98 17.08 19.64
CA GLN A 112 20.46 16.48 20.90
C GLN A 112 21.02 15.05 20.72
N PHE A 113 20.82 14.45 19.55
CA PHE A 113 21.20 13.07 19.25
C PHE A 113 22.16 13.00 18.07
N PRO A 114 23.05 12.00 18.00
CA PRO A 114 23.78 11.67 16.78
C PRO A 114 22.82 11.44 15.62
N LEU A 115 23.17 11.91 14.42
CA LEU A 115 22.35 11.75 13.22
C LEU A 115 22.06 10.28 12.88
N THR A 116 22.96 9.38 13.25
CA THR A 116 22.87 7.92 13.06
C THR A 116 21.94 7.22 14.06
N THR A 117 21.35 7.96 15.00
CA THR A 117 20.45 7.39 16.00
C THR A 117 19.12 7.03 15.34
N PRO A 118 18.63 5.79 15.48
CA PRO A 118 17.31 5.41 15.00
C PRO A 118 16.22 6.27 15.64
N ILE A 119 15.26 6.70 14.85
CA ILE A 119 14.12 7.52 15.31
C ILE A 119 13.33 6.78 16.40
N GLY A 120 13.23 5.45 16.31
CA GLY A 120 12.61 4.63 17.35
C GLY A 120 13.27 4.78 18.71
N SER A 121 14.60 4.77 18.79
CA SER A 121 15.35 4.98 20.04
C SER A 121 15.09 6.38 20.63
N ILE A 122 15.02 7.40 19.78
CA ILE A 122 14.71 8.77 20.20
C ILE A 122 13.29 8.83 20.79
N LEU A 123 12.32 8.22 20.10
CA LEU A 123 10.94 8.18 20.58
C LEU A 123 10.80 7.38 21.86
N ASP A 124 11.54 6.28 22.04
CA ASP A 124 11.56 5.51 23.28
C ASP A 124 12.10 6.33 24.47
N GLU A 125 13.08 7.22 24.24
CA GLU A 125 13.65 8.07 25.29
C GLU A 125 12.71 9.21 25.70
N TYR A 126 11.96 9.80 24.76
CA TYR A 126 11.00 10.87 25.06
C TYR A 126 9.58 10.38 25.37
N SER A 127 9.26 9.12 25.09
CA SER A 127 7.94 8.59 25.35
C SER A 127 7.82 8.14 26.81
N VAL A 128 6.82 8.69 27.51
CA VAL A 128 6.40 8.21 28.84
C VAL A 128 5.68 6.85 28.74
N LEU A 129 5.40 6.38 27.51
CA LEU A 129 4.60 5.20 27.22
C LEU A 129 5.41 4.22 26.36
N SER A 130 5.84 3.10 26.93
CA SER A 130 6.51 2.02 26.18
C SER A 130 5.53 1.39 25.18
N VAL A 131 5.65 1.72 23.89
CA VAL A 131 4.78 1.16 22.84
C VAL A 131 5.33 -0.20 22.41
N ASN A 132 4.83 -1.27 23.02
CA ASN A 132 5.10 -2.64 22.56
C ASN A 132 4.38 -2.88 21.22
N PHE A 133 5.10 -2.77 20.09
CA PHE A 133 4.62 -3.14 18.77
C PHE A 133 4.55 -4.67 18.58
N SER A 134 3.71 -5.34 19.38
CA SER A 134 3.30 -6.73 19.15
C SER A 134 1.91 -6.71 18.52
N ALA A 135 1.85 -6.43 17.22
CA ALA A 135 0.59 -6.35 16.51
C ALA A 135 0.22 -7.72 15.92
N ASN A 136 -0.57 -8.49 16.66
CA ASN A 136 -1.14 -9.76 16.19
C ASN A 136 -2.53 -9.51 15.59
N TYR A 137 -2.61 -9.48 14.26
CA TYR A 137 -3.87 -9.27 13.53
C TYR A 137 -4.53 -10.57 13.07
N SER A 138 -4.10 -11.74 13.59
CA SER A 138 -4.59 -13.05 13.14
C SER A 138 -6.12 -13.16 13.23
N ALA A 139 -6.70 -12.74 14.35
CA ALA A 139 -8.15 -12.75 14.54
C ALA A 139 -8.89 -11.82 13.55
N TYR A 140 -8.30 -10.69 13.19
CA TYR A 140 -8.86 -9.80 12.17
C TYR A 140 -8.82 -10.47 10.79
N PHE A 141 -7.69 -11.07 10.43
CA PHE A 141 -7.56 -11.77 9.15
C PHE A 141 -8.45 -13.00 9.06
N GLU A 142 -8.66 -13.73 10.17
CA GLU A 142 -9.65 -14.82 10.24
C GLU A 142 -11.08 -14.30 10.03
N MET A 143 -11.45 -13.16 10.63
CA MET A 143 -12.76 -12.55 10.40
C MET A 143 -12.92 -12.01 8.97
N CYS A 144 -11.84 -11.53 8.35
CA CYS A 144 -11.84 -10.99 6.99
C CYS A 144 -11.54 -12.03 5.90
N ALA A 145 -11.38 -13.30 6.25
CA ALA A 145 -11.29 -14.43 5.33
C ALA A 145 -12.59 -15.27 5.40
N PRO A 146 -13.75 -14.72 5.01
CA PRO A 146 -14.99 -15.47 5.04
C PRO A 146 -14.86 -16.69 4.12
N SER A 147 -15.34 -17.84 4.58
CA SER A 147 -15.38 -19.06 3.79
C SER A 147 -16.28 -18.96 2.55
N ILE A 148 -17.14 -17.93 2.51
CA ILE A 148 -18.11 -17.70 1.44
C ILE A 148 -18.05 -16.21 1.06
N CYS A 149 -17.63 -15.93 -0.17
CA CYS A 149 -17.73 -14.58 -0.74
C CYS A 149 -19.19 -14.30 -1.11
N GLN A 150 -19.82 -13.32 -0.46
CA GLN A 150 -21.09 -12.76 -0.90
C GLN A 150 -20.82 -11.60 -1.85
N TYR A 151 -21.19 -11.77 -3.12
CA TYR A 151 -21.29 -10.66 -4.06
C TYR A 151 -22.70 -10.06 -3.97
N HIS A 152 -22.79 -8.73 -3.91
CA HIS A 152 -24.04 -8.03 -4.15
C HIS A 152 -24.07 -7.62 -5.62
N TYR A 153 -24.94 -8.24 -6.41
CA TYR A 153 -25.24 -7.72 -7.74
C TYR A 153 -26.03 -6.43 -7.58
N MET A 154 -25.39 -5.31 -7.89
CA MET A 154 -26.06 -4.03 -8.09
C MET A 154 -26.75 -4.10 -9.47
N GLU A 155 -27.92 -4.71 -9.51
CA GLU A 155 -28.78 -4.71 -10.70
C GLU A 155 -29.22 -3.27 -10.98
N GLN A 156 -28.57 -2.62 -11.96
CA GLN A 156 -29.10 -1.40 -12.54
C GLN A 156 -30.38 -1.79 -13.28
N HIS A 157 -31.54 -1.33 -12.78
CA HIS A 157 -32.83 -1.58 -13.41
C HIS A 157 -32.84 -0.95 -14.81
N ASN A 158 -32.52 -1.75 -15.83
CA ASN A 158 -32.48 -1.31 -17.20
C ASN A 158 -33.86 -1.50 -17.83
N ILE A 159 -34.58 -0.39 -17.98
CA ILE A 159 -35.95 -0.39 -18.53
C ILE A 159 -36.02 -1.03 -19.92
N VAL A 160 -34.94 -0.93 -20.72
CA VAL A 160 -34.84 -1.56 -22.05
C VAL A 160 -34.84 -3.08 -21.92
N TYR A 161 -34.14 -3.62 -20.91
CA TYR A 161 -34.12 -5.06 -20.65
C TYR A 161 -35.52 -5.60 -20.30
N ILE A 162 -36.29 -4.85 -19.50
CA ILE A 162 -37.67 -5.20 -19.13
C ILE A 162 -38.58 -5.23 -20.38
N PHE A 163 -38.48 -4.22 -21.26
CA PHE A 163 -39.29 -4.20 -22.47
C PHE A 163 -38.93 -5.32 -23.45
N THR A 164 -37.63 -5.58 -23.64
CA THR A 164 -37.17 -6.66 -24.54
C THR A 164 -37.58 -8.04 -24.06
N THR A 165 -37.56 -8.30 -22.74
CA THR A 165 -38.03 -9.57 -22.17
C THR A 165 -39.55 -9.75 -22.31
N LEU A 166 -40.35 -8.70 -22.10
CA LEU A 166 -41.80 -8.76 -22.33
C LEU A 166 -42.16 -9.01 -23.80
N LEU A 167 -41.49 -8.33 -24.73
CA LEU A 167 -41.69 -8.53 -26.16
C LEU A 167 -41.26 -9.94 -26.60
N GLY A 168 -40.13 -10.44 -26.08
CA GLY A 168 -39.67 -11.80 -26.34
C GLY A 168 -40.61 -12.86 -25.80
N LEU A 169 -41.17 -12.65 -24.60
CA LEU A 169 -42.13 -13.56 -23.99
C LEU A 169 -43.46 -13.56 -24.76
N TYR A 170 -43.97 -12.39 -25.13
CA TYR A 170 -45.17 -12.28 -25.97
C TYR A 170 -44.96 -12.97 -27.33
N GLY A 171 -43.85 -12.68 -28.01
CA GLY A 171 -43.51 -13.29 -29.30
C GLY A 171 -43.37 -14.81 -29.22
N GLY A 172 -42.66 -15.31 -28.20
CA GLY A 172 -42.48 -16.75 -27.97
C GLY A 172 -43.78 -17.47 -27.62
N LEU A 173 -44.64 -16.84 -26.80
CA LEU A 173 -45.92 -17.41 -26.41
C LEU A 173 -46.89 -17.48 -27.60
N THR A 174 -46.90 -16.44 -28.44
CA THR A 174 -47.76 -16.39 -29.63
C THR A 174 -47.33 -17.43 -30.67
N ALA A 175 -46.03 -17.56 -30.91
CA ALA A 175 -45.48 -18.57 -31.82
C ALA A 175 -45.63 -20.01 -31.28
N GLY A 176 -45.44 -20.20 -29.98
CA GLY A 176 -45.48 -21.52 -29.34
C GLY A 176 -46.90 -22.08 -29.16
N LEU A 177 -47.87 -21.22 -28.83
CA LEU A 177 -49.29 -21.62 -28.71
C LEU A 177 -50.10 -21.44 -30.00
N HIS A 178 -49.50 -20.90 -31.07
CA HIS A 178 -50.19 -20.66 -32.33
C HIS A 178 -51.51 -19.87 -32.15
N ILE A 179 -51.48 -18.85 -31.30
CA ILE A 179 -52.67 -18.03 -30.97
C ILE A 179 -52.97 -16.97 -32.06
N LEU A 180 -52.21 -16.98 -33.15
CA LEU A 180 -52.49 -16.30 -34.42
C LEU A 180 -51.99 -17.15 -35.59
#